data_AF-A0A849SAZ9-F1
#
_entry.id   AF-A0A849SAZ9-F1
#
_cell.length_a   1.000
_cell.length_b   1.000
_cell.length_c   1.000
_cell.angle_alpha   90.00
_cell.angle_beta   90.00
_cell.angle_gamma   90.00
#
_symmetry.space_group_name_H-M   'P 1'
#
loop_
_entity.id
_entity.type
_entity.pdbx_description
1 polymer ?
#
loop_
_entity_poly.entity_id
_entity_poly.type
_entity_poly.pdbx_seq_one_letter_code
_entity_poly.pdbx_strand_id
1 'polypeptide(L)' 'MGSFSIWHWLIVLLIVVLVFGTKKLKNMGSDIGGAVKEFKKAVKDEQVTDESEKMGTTIEGEVTQKTKQ' A
#
# COMPACT_ATOMS: atom_id res chain seq x y z
N MET A 1 23.78 24.09 -5.17
CA MET A 1 22.81 23.86 -6.27
C MET A 1 21.54 23.27 -5.68
N GLY A 2 20.78 24.07 -4.92
CA GLY A 2 19.54 23.65 -4.24
C GLY A 2 18.32 24.14 -5.02
N SER A 3 18.30 23.84 -6.32
CA SER A 3 17.54 24.60 -7.32
C SER A 3 16.02 24.50 -7.20
N PHE A 4 15.45 23.60 -6.40
CA PHE A 4 13.99 23.51 -6.26
C PHE A 4 13.61 23.14 -4.83
N SER A 5 13.59 24.17 -3.97
CA SER A 5 13.06 24.08 -2.61
C SER A 5 11.69 23.40 -2.61
N ILE A 6 11.41 22.55 -1.63
CA ILE A 6 10.13 21.85 -1.43
C ILE A 6 8.93 22.81 -1.53
N TRP A 7 9.14 24.08 -1.15
CA TRP A 7 8.17 25.16 -1.29
C TRP A 7 7.75 25.45 -2.74
N HIS A 8 8.64 25.32 -3.72
CA HIS A 8 8.32 25.50 -5.13
C HIS A 8 7.37 24.40 -5.62
N TRP A 9 7.63 23.14 -5.23
CA TRP A 9 6.79 22.01 -5.59
C TRP A 9 5.37 22.12 -5.02
N LEU A 10 5.20 22.67 -3.81
CA LEU A 10 3.88 22.94 -3.23
C LEU A 10 3.09 23.97 -4.06
N ILE A 11 3.74 25.05 -4.48
CA ILE A 11 3.11 26.09 -5.32
C ILE A 11 2.73 25.52 -6.70
N VAL A 12 3.62 24.74 -7.32
CA VAL A 12 3.35 24.14 -8.63
C VAL A 12 2.18 23.16 -8.55
N LEU A 13 2.14 22.31 -7.51
CA LEU A 13 1.04 21.38 -7.29
C LEU A 13 -0.29 22.10 -7.14
N LEU A 14 -0.32 23.21 -6.39
CA LEU A 14 -1.53 24.02 -6.23
C LEU A 14 -2.04 24.56 -7.57
N ILE A 15 -1.14 25.09 -8.42
CA ILE A 15 -1.51 25.57 -9.76
C ILE A 15 -2.03 24.44 -10.65
N VAL A 16 -1.37 23.27 -10.64
CA VAL A 16 -1.83 22.09 -11.40
C VAL A 16 -3.26 21.69 -10.99
N VAL A 17 -3.55 21.67 -9.69
CA VAL A 17 -4.90 21.37 -9.19
C VAL A 17 -5.93 22.40 -9.66
N LEU A 18 -5.58 23.69 -9.69
CA LEU A 18 -6.46 24.76 -10.16
C LEU A 18 -6.72 24.67 -11.68
N VAL A 19 -5.70 24.38 -12.48
CA VAL A 19 -5.81 24.28 -13.95
C VAL A 19 -6.61 23.06 -14.37
N PHE A 20 -6.32 21.89 -13.79
CA PHE A 20 -7.04 20.66 -14.11
C PHE A 20 -8.40 20.58 -13.41
N GLY A 21 -8.58 21.34 -12.33
CA GLY A 21 -9.73 21.28 -11.45
C GLY A 21 -9.77 20.00 -10.62
N THR A 22 -10.40 20.06 -9.44
CA THR A 22 -10.49 18.92 -8.52
C THR A 22 -11.29 17.75 -9.08
N LYS A 23 -12.20 18.00 -10.04
CA LYS A 23 -13.08 16.97 -10.61
C LYS A 23 -12.35 16.00 -11.55
N LYS A 24 -11.46 16.51 -12.43
CA LYS A 24 -10.62 15.68 -13.31
C LYS A 24 -9.56 14.93 -12.51
N LEU A 25 -8.93 15.64 -11.57
CA LEU A 25 -7.90 15.05 -10.71
C LEU A 25 -8.47 13.99 -9.76
N LYS A 26 -9.72 14.14 -9.29
CA LYS A 26 -10.40 13.12 -8.47
C LYS A 26 -10.76 11.87 -9.26
N ASN A 27 -11.28 11.99 -10.49
CA ASN A 27 -11.58 10.80 -11.30
C ASN A 27 -10.30 10.03 -11.64
N MET A 28 -9.32 10.69 -12.26
CA MET A 28 -8.05 10.03 -12.62
C MET A 28 -7.23 9.61 -11.39
N GLY A 29 -7.25 10.42 -10.33
CA GLY A 29 -6.57 10.13 -9.08
C GLY A 29 -7.22 9.01 -8.28
N SER A 30 -8.52 8.75 -8.44
CA SER A 30 -9.19 7.60 -7.82
C SER A 30 -8.76 6.30 -8.51
N ASP A 31 -8.67 6.30 -9.83
CA ASP A 31 -8.27 5.12 -10.61
C ASP A 31 -6.80 4.75 -10.35
N ILE A 32 -5.91 5.75 -10.40
CA ILE A 32 -4.48 5.58 -10.11
C ILE A 32 -4.26 5.33 -8.62
N GLY A 33 -4.97 6.06 -7.76
CA GLY A 33 -4.86 5.95 -6.30
C GLY A 33 -5.33 4.59 -5.80
N GLY A 34 -6.35 3.99 -6.42
CA GLY A 34 -6.77 2.62 -6.13
C GLY A 34 -5.67 1.60 -6.42
N ALA A 35 -5.05 1.67 -7.61
CA ALA A 35 -3.95 0.78 -7.98
C ALA A 35 -2.74 0.93 -7.05
N VAL A 36 -2.36 2.16 -6.71
CA VAL A 36 -1.24 2.43 -5.80
C VAL A 36 -1.56 2.02 -4.36
N LYS A 37 -2.83 2.13 -3.92
CA LYS A 37 -3.26 1.69 -2.59
C LYS A 37 -3.15 0.18 -2.43
N GLU A 38 -3.60 -0.59 -3.42
CA GLU A 38 -3.45 -2.05 -3.42
C GLU A 38 -1.98 -2.46 -3.48
N PHE A 39 -1.15 -1.77 -4.28
CA PHE A 39 0.30 -2.00 -4.30
C PHE A 39 0.94 -1.72 -2.92
N LYS A 40 0.61 -0.60 -2.29
CA LYS A 40 1.12 -0.26 -0.94
C LYS A 40 0.65 -1.26 0.12
N LYS A 41 -0.57 -1.79 -0.03
CA LYS A 41 -1.11 -2.81 0.86
C LYS A 41 -0.38 -4.13 0.69
N ALA A 42 -0.19 -4.61 -0.54
CA ALA A 42 0.57 -5.82 -0.84
C ALA A 42 2.00 -5.73 -0.30
N VAL A 43 2.72 -4.63 -0.57
CA VAL A 43 4.08 -4.43 -0.06
C VAL A 43 4.10 -4.37 1.47
N LYS A 44 3.08 -3.77 2.10
CA LYS A 44 3.01 -3.72 3.56
C LYS A 44 2.66 -5.07 4.18
N ASP A 45 1.79 -5.86 3.55
CA ASP A 45 1.48 -7.23 3.99
C ASP A 45 2.70 -8.14 3.82
N GLU A 46 3.48 -7.97 2.74
CA GLU A 46 4.76 -8.68 2.53
C GLU A 46 5.81 -8.33 3.61
N GLN A 47 5.92 -7.05 3.97
CA GLN A 47 6.80 -6.63 5.08
C GLN A 47 6.28 -7.06 6.46
N VAL A 48 4.97 -7.21 6.65
CA VAL A 48 4.41 -7.76 7.89
C VAL A 48 4.62 -9.28 7.96
N THR A 49 4.68 -10.00 6.83
CA THR A 49 5.12 -11.41 6.82
C THR A 49 6.60 -11.57 7.17
N ASP A 50 7.48 -10.64 6.75
CA ASP A 50 8.90 -10.63 7.17
C ASP A 50 9.09 -10.34 8.68
N GLU A 51 8.22 -9.52 9.30
CA GLU A 51 8.28 -9.24 10.75
C GLU A 51 7.42 -10.20 11.61
N SER A 52 6.45 -10.91 11.02
CA SER A 52 5.58 -11.88 11.70
C SER A 52 6.04 -13.34 11.57
N GLU A 53 7.21 -13.60 10.97
CA GLU A 53 7.90 -14.90 11.05
C GLU A 53 8.87 -15.03 12.25
N LYS A 54 8.89 -14.04 13.16
CA LYS A 54 9.58 -14.15 14.46
C LYS A 54 8.66 -14.09 15.68
N MET A 55 7.46 -14.67 15.61
CA MET A 55 6.83 -15.18 16.83
C MET A 55 5.84 -16.32 16.54
N GLY A 56 6.28 -17.55 16.80
CA GLY A 56 5.36 -18.65 17.10
C GLY A 56 5.41 -19.86 16.15
N THR A 57 6.51 -20.62 16.20
CA THR A 57 6.45 -22.07 16.00
C THR A 57 5.49 -22.69 17.03
N THR A 58 4.31 -23.12 16.60
CA THR A 58 3.54 -24.20 17.23
C THR A 58 3.17 -25.22 16.16
N ILE A 59 4.11 -26.15 15.99
CA ILE A 59 3.98 -27.58 15.70
C ILE A 59 2.66 -28.06 15.05
N GLU A 60 2.85 -28.43 13.79
CA GLU A 60 2.20 -29.44 12.96
C GLU A 60 1.80 -30.75 13.68
N GLY A 61 0.61 -31.28 13.39
CA GLY A 61 0.33 -32.72 13.49
C GLY A 61 -0.75 -33.15 14.50
N GLU A 62 -2.02 -33.14 14.09
CA GLU A 62 -2.98 -34.14 14.57
C GLU A 62 -3.38 -35.05 13.41
N VAL A 63 -3.22 -36.34 13.69
CA VAL A 63 -3.11 -37.47 12.80
C VAL A 63 -4.48 -38.00 12.40
N THR A 64 -4.68 -38.24 11.10
CA THR A 64 -5.59 -39.26 10.58
C THR A 64 -5.35 -40.61 11.26
N GLN A 65 -6.25 -41.05 12.15
CA GLN A 65 -6.59 -42.47 12.39
C GLN A 65 -7.66 -42.64 13.48
N LYS A 66 -8.88 -43.06 13.10
CA LYS A 66 -9.67 -44.13 13.74
C LYS A 66 -11.01 -44.34 13.01
N THR A 67 -10.94 -45.18 11.99
CA THR A 67 -11.97 -46.20 11.73
C THR A 67 -11.84 -47.27 12.81
N LYS A 68 -12.99 -47.77 13.30
CA LYS A 68 -13.19 -48.91 14.22
C LYS A 68 -13.21 -48.58 15.73
N GLN A 69 -14.42 -48.38 16.25
CA GLN A 69 -15.07 -49.27 17.22
C GLN A 69 -16.56 -49.33 16.85
#